data_AF-M7D9B0-F1
#
_entry.id   AF-M7D9B0-F1
#
_cell.length_a   1.000
_cell.length_b   1.000
_cell.length_c   1.000
_cell.angle_alpha   90.00
_cell.angle_beta   90.00
_cell.angle_gamma   90.00
#
_symmetry.space_group_name_H-M   'P 1'
#
loop_
_entity.id
_entity.type
_entity.pdbx_description
1 polymer ?
#
loop_
_entity_poly.entity_id
_entity_poly.type
_entity_poly.pdbx_seq_one_letter_code
_entity_poly.pdbx_strand_id
1 'polypeptide(L)' 'MSQEYLTTEELAKRIKYDTRTIRERLKDSVLLEGVHYIRPFGGRKILYIWDVIEQDMLNHSSSHVFAVPMAGGGVCRG' A
#
# COMPACT_ATOMS: atom_id res chain seq x y z
N MET A 1 -5.83 -6.34 17.85
CA MET A 1 -5.89 -4.90 17.49
C MET A 1 -4.65 -4.19 18.04
N SER A 2 -3.46 -4.63 17.64
CA SER A 2 -2.20 -3.97 17.98
C SER A 2 -1.84 -3.07 16.80
N GLN A 3 -2.17 -1.78 16.87
CA GLN A 3 -1.73 -0.81 15.89
C GLN A 3 -0.22 -0.67 16.02
N GLU A 4 0.51 -1.48 15.26
CA GLU A 4 1.97 -1.45 15.22
C GLU A 4 2.38 -0.21 14.42
N TYR A 5 2.79 0.83 15.15
CA TYR A 5 3.34 2.04 14.55
C TYR A 5 4.78 1.80 14.13
N LEU A 6 5.03 1.95 12.83
CA LEU A 6 6.34 1.75 12.24
C LEU A 6 6.92 3.08 11.77
N THR A 7 8.21 3.26 11.94
CA THR A 7 8.96 4.30 11.25
C THR A 7 9.15 3.95 9.77
N THR A 8 9.61 4.91 8.96
CA THR A 8 9.91 4.66 7.54
C THR A 8 10.93 3.52 7.36
N GLU A 9 11.91 3.43 8.25
CA GLU A 9 12.99 2.43 8.19
C GLU A 9 12.50 1.03 8.54
N GLU A 10 11.62 0.92 9.54
CA GLU A 10 11.04 -0.37 9.92
C GLU A 10 10.06 -0.86 8.86
N LEU A 11 9.24 0.05 8.32
CA LEU A 11 8.36 -0.27 7.20
C LEU A 11 9.18 -0.76 6.00
N ALA A 12 10.24 -0.03 5.61
CA ALA A 12 11.16 -0.41 4.54
C ALA A 12 11.69 -1.83 4.68
N LYS A 13 12.14 -2.22 5.89
CA LYS A 13 12.60 -3.59 6.15
C LYS A 13 11.50 -4.63 6.01
N ARG A 14 10.28 -4.30 6.42
CA ARG A 14 9.13 -5.23 6.44
C ARG A 14 8.58 -5.52 5.04
N ILE A 15 8.37 -4.48 4.23
CA ILE A 15 7.94 -4.61 2.82
C ILE A 15 9.10 -4.81 1.84
N LYS A 16 10.34 -4.82 2.34
CA LYS A 16 11.59 -4.96 1.57
C LYS A 16 11.76 -3.90 0.47
N TYR A 17 11.29 -2.68 0.73
CA TYR A 17 11.51 -1.52 -0.12
C TYR A 17 12.58 -0.60 0.44
N ASP A 18 13.14 0.25 -0.40
CA ASP A 18 14.02 1.31 0.06
C ASP A 18 13.24 2.47 0.71
N THR A 19 13.81 3.05 1.77
CA THR A 19 13.21 4.19 2.49
C THR A 19 12.93 5.39 1.58
N ARG A 20 13.77 5.62 0.58
CA ARG A 20 13.59 6.68 -0.41
C ARG A 20 12.37 6.42 -1.28
N THR A 21 12.21 5.18 -1.76
CA THR A 21 11.05 4.78 -2.56
C THR A 21 9.76 4.98 -1.78
N ILE A 22 9.75 4.65 -0.48
CA ILE A 22 8.56 4.87 0.35
C ILE A 22 8.21 6.36 0.44
N ARG A 23 9.21 7.23 0.64
CA ARG A 23 9.00 8.67 0.80
C ARG A 23 8.66 9.42 -0.48
N GLU A 24 9.30 9.07 -1.59
CA GLU A 24 9.19 9.79 -2.87
C GLU A 24 8.12 9.21 -3.79
N ARG A 25 7.81 7.90 -3.68
CA ARG A 25 6.87 7.23 -4.59
C ARG A 25 5.58 6.84 -3.88
N LEU A 26 5.69 6.05 -2.82
CA LEU A 26 4.53 5.45 -2.16
C LEU A 26 3.75 6.47 -1.33
N LYS A 27 4.44 7.40 -0.67
CA LYS A 27 3.81 8.44 0.15
C LYS A 27 2.83 9.31 -0.64
N ASP A 28 3.16 9.70 -1.87
CA ASP A 28 2.31 10.60 -2.65
C ASP A 28 1.34 9.85 -3.57
N SER A 29 1.61 8.58 -3.90
CA SER A 29 0.78 7.79 -4.82
C SER A 29 -0.25 6.90 -4.12
N VAL A 30 0.11 6.30 -2.98
CA VAL A 30 -0.67 5.21 -2.35
C VAL A 30 -1.02 5.51 -0.90
N LEU A 31 -0.08 6.08 -0.13
CA LEU A 31 -0.25 6.25 1.30
C LEU A 31 -0.92 7.59 1.63
N LEU A 32 -2.17 7.54 2.09
CA LEU A 32 -2.93 8.74 2.47
C LEU A 32 -2.63 9.18 3.93
N GLU A 33 -2.48 10.49 4.14
CA GLU A 33 -2.32 11.09 5.48
C GLU A 33 -3.60 10.89 6.29
N GLY A 34 -3.45 10.49 7.56
CA GLY A 34 -4.56 10.20 8.47
C GLY A 34 -5.11 8.77 8.36
N VAL A 35 -4.77 8.05 7.29
CA VAL A 35 -5.17 6.64 7.09
C VAL A 35 -3.96 5.71 7.21
N HIS A 36 -2.96 5.90 6.34
CA HIS A 36 -1.78 5.03 6.25
C HIS A 36 -0.63 5.51 7.11
N TYR A 37 -0.54 6.83 7.31
CA TYR A 37 0.47 7.45 8.15
C TYR A 37 -0.09 8.63 8.92
N ILE A 38 0.55 8.91 10.05
CA ILE A 38 0.25 10.03 10.92
C ILE A 38 1.51 10.84 11.21
N ARG A 39 1.33 12.14 11.43
CA ARG A 39 2.37 13.05 11.90
C ARG A 39 2.10 13.43 13.35
N PRO A 40 2.63 12.69 14.34
CA PRO A 40 2.37 13.01 15.74
C PRO A 40 3.00 14.36 16.12
N PHE A 41 2.25 15.15 16.91
CA PHE A 41 2.69 16.42 17.52
C PHE A 41 3.21 17.50 16.55
N GLY A 42 2.73 17.53 15.31
CA GLY A 42 3.16 18.54 14.32
C GLY A 42 4.65 18.49 13.98
N GLY A 43 5.35 17.42 14.37
CA GLY A 43 6.76 17.22 14.11
C GLY A 43 7.04 16.78 12.67
N ARG A 44 8.32 16.73 12.33
CA ARG A 44 8.80 16.18 11.04
C ARG A 44 8.79 14.65 10.98
N LYS A 45 8.48 13.99 12.09
CA LYS A 45 8.48 12.52 12.19
C LYS A 45 7.15 11.98 11.65
N ILE A 46 7.25 10.98 10.78
CA ILE A 46 6.10 10.28 10.19
C ILE A 46 6.07 8.87 10.77
N LEU A 47 4.92 8.48 11.29
CA LEU A 47 4.65 7.11 11.72
C LEU A 47 3.63 6.47 10.77
N TYR A 48 3.87 5.22 10.42
CA TYR A 48 3.03 4.42 9.54
C TYR A 48 2.27 3.38 10.35
N ILE A 49 1.06 3.04 9.92
CA ILE A 49 0.23 2.03 10.58
C ILE A 49 0.29 0.76 9.74
N TRP A 50 0.94 -0.30 10.24
CA TRP A 50 1.14 -1.55 9.50
C TRP A 50 -0.17 -2.13 8.98
N ASP A 51 -1.15 -2.25 9.88
CA ASP A 51 -2.42 -2.93 9.64
C ASP A 51 -3.17 -2.36 8.43
N VAL A 52 -3.23 -1.03 8.34
CA VAL A 52 -3.90 -0.33 7.25
C VAL A 52 -3.13 -0.50 5.94
N ILE A 53 -1.80 -0.45 5.98
CA ILE A 53 -0.95 -0.63 4.79
C ILE A 53 -1.05 -2.06 4.26
N GLU A 54 -1.08 -3.06 5.15
CA GLU A 54 -1.25 -4.46 4.77
C GLU A 54 -2.61 -4.71 4.12
N GLN A 55 -3.69 -4.17 4.70
CA GLN A 55 -5.02 -4.25 4.11
C GLN A 55 -5.09 -3.56 2.73
N ASP A 56 -4.49 -2.38 2.59
CA ASP A 56 -4.48 -1.65 1.32
C ASP A 56 -3.68 -2.40 0.25
N MET A 57 -2.52 -2.99 0.59
CA MET A 57 -1.77 -3.85 -0.33
C MET A 57 -2.58 -5.07 -0.78
N LEU A 58 -3.32 -5.71 0.12
CA LEU A 58 -4.22 -6.83 -0.20
C LEU A 58 -5.36 -6.38 -1.13
N ASN A 59 -5.98 -5.24 -0.86
CA ASN A 59 -7.06 -4.70 -1.69
C ASN A 59 -6.56 -4.32 -3.08
N HIS A 60 -5.42 -3.63 -3.17
CA HIS A 60 -4.83 -3.19 -4.43
C HIS A 60 -4.35 -4.36 -5.30
N SER A 61 -3.78 -5.40 -4.69
CA SER A 61 -3.46 -6.65 -5.39
C SER A 61 -4.71 -7.37 -5.90
N SER A 62 -5.80 -7.42 -5.13
CA SER A 62 -7.07 -8.02 -5.60
C SER A 62 -7.66 -7.27 -6.80
N SER A 63 -7.54 -5.93 -6.82
CA SER A 63 -8.05 -5.09 -7.91
C SER A 63 -7.23 -5.23 -9.19
N HIS A 64 -5.92 -5.49 -9.11
CA HIS A 64 -5.09 -5.76 -10.29
C HIS A 64 -5.30 -7.18 -10.85
N VAL A 65 -5.79 -8.12 -10.04
CA VAL A 65 -6.11 -9.49 -10.49
C VAL A 65 -7.46 -9.56 -11.23
N PHE A 66 -8.31 -8.54 -11.14
CA PHE A 66 -9.62 -8.52 -11.81
C PHE A 66 -9.62 -7.87 -13.22
N ALA A 67 -8.46 -7.61 -13.81
CA ALA A 67 -8.33 -7.00 -15.14
C ALA A 67 -7.97 -8.01 -16.25
N VAL A 68 -8.38 -9.27 -16.13
CA VAL A 68 -8.51 -10.15 -17.30
C VAL A 68 -9.99 -10.24 -17.64
N PRO A 69 -10.49 -9.58 -18.69
CA PRO A 69 -11.83 -9.82 -19.20
C PRO A 69 -11.82 -11.17 -19.92
N MET A 70 -11.85 -12.26 -19.17
CA MET A 70 -12.15 -13.61 -19.68
C MET A 70 -13.59 -13.95 -19.28
N ALA A 71 -14.55 -13.26 -19.90
CA ALA A 71 -15.96 -13.59 -19.75
C ALA A 71 -16.68 -13.40 -21.10
N GLY A 72 -16.70 -14.46 -21.91
CA GLY A 72 -17.84 -14.74 -22.77
C GLY A 72 -17.56 -15.00 -24.25
N GLY A 73 -17.29 -16.26 -24.60
CA GLY A 73 -17.84 -16.84 -25.83
C GLY A 73 -16.85 -17.08 -26.96
N GLY A 74 -16.26 -18.28 -26.99
CA GLY A 74 -15.65 -18.81 -28.21
C GLY A 74 -16.71 -19.01 -29.30
N VAL A 75 -16.41 -18.52 -30.50
CA VAL A 75 -17.01 -19.02 -31.74
C VAL A 75 -15.90 -19.11 -32.79
N CYS A 76 -15.42 -20.33 -33.02
CA CYS A 76 -14.73 -20.67 -34.26
C CYS A 76 -15.78 -20.89 -35.34
N ARG A 77 -15.69 -20.16 -36.46
CA ARG A 77 -16.47 -20.44 -37.67
C ARG A 77 -15.53 -20.45 -38.87
N GLY A 78 -15.48 -21.60 -39.54
CA GLY A 78 -15.16 -21.76 -40.96
C GLY A 78 -13.70 -21.60 -41.33
#